data_AF-A0A847XEC8-F1
#
_entry.id   AF-A0A847XEC8-F1
#
_cell.length_a   1.000
_cell.length_b   1.000
_cell.length_c   1.000
_cell.angle_alpha   90.00
_cell.angle_beta   90.00
_cell.angle_gamma   90.00
#
_symmetry.space_group_name_H-M   'P 1'
#
loop_
_entity.id
_entity.type
_entity.pdbx_description
1 polymer ?
#
loop_
_entity_poly.entity_id
_entity_poly.type
_entity_poly.pdbx_seq_one_letter_code
_entity_poly.pdbx_strand_id
1 'polypeptide(L)'
;MNKKIILAEKSLKKNGFKVKVFNNIDEAKEALMEAIDTHESIGFGGSMTLFEMGIYEDLKNRGNKVYWHWKGEDKKAELDAARSSDIYISSTNALTLDG
;
A
#
# COMPACT_ATOMS: atom_id res chain seq x y z
N MET A 1 20.67 7.23 -5.20
CA MET A 1 19.55 6.36 -5.63
C MET A 1 19.99 5.42 -6.76
N ASN A 2 19.56 4.16 -6.75
CA ASN A 2 19.94 3.16 -7.77
C ASN A 2 19.43 3.55 -9.18
N LYS A 3 20.27 3.43 -10.22
CA LYS A 3 19.89 3.76 -11.62
C LYS A 3 18.63 3.03 -12.08
N LYS A 4 18.41 1.78 -11.64
CA LYS A 4 17.20 1.00 -11.98
C LYS A 4 15.92 1.62 -11.42
N ILE A 5 15.98 2.17 -10.21
CA ILE A 5 14.83 2.83 -9.57
C ILE A 5 14.44 4.09 -10.34
N ILE A 6 15.42 4.89 -10.77
CA ILE A 6 15.19 6.10 -11.58
C ILE A 6 14.54 5.76 -12.93
N LEU A 7 14.96 4.66 -13.57
CA LEU A 7 14.37 4.20 -14.82
C LEU A 7 12.91 3.75 -14.62
N ALA A 8 12.66 2.89 -13.64
CA ALA A 8 11.31 2.41 -13.33
C ALA A 8 10.36 3.55 -12.95
N GLU A 9 10.81 4.52 -12.15
CA GLU A 9 10.05 5.72 -11.80
C GLU A 9 9.61 6.50 -13.05
N LYS A 10 10.54 6.75 -13.99
CA LYS A 10 10.24 7.46 -15.23
C LYS A 10 9.22 6.71 -16.09
N SER A 11 9.38 5.39 -16.21
CA SER A 11 8.48 4.56 -17.02
C SER A 11 7.07 4.49 -16.42
N LEU A 12 6.95 4.30 -15.09
CA LEU A 12 5.67 4.35 -14.40
C LEU A 12 4.99 5.73 -14.54
N LYS A 13 5.74 6.83 -14.39
CA LYS A 13 5.21 8.18 -14.63
C LYS A 13 4.71 8.35 -16.07
N LYS A 14 5.44 7.83 -17.06
CA LYS A 14 5.03 7.81 -18.46
C LYS A 14 3.75 6.99 -18.69
N ASN A 15 3.57 5.92 -17.94
CA ASN A 15 2.37 5.06 -17.98
C ASN A 15 1.18 5.64 -17.17
N GLY A 16 1.27 6.87 -16.67
CA GLY A 16 0.16 7.58 -16.02
C GLY A 16 0.09 7.41 -14.51
N PHE A 17 1.05 6.71 -13.90
CA PHE A 17 1.09 6.56 -12.45
C PHE A 17 1.67 7.80 -11.76
N LYS A 18 1.12 8.16 -10.59
CA LYS A 18 1.76 9.08 -9.65
C LYS A 18 2.79 8.28 -8.85
N VAL A 19 4.07 8.63 -8.97
CA VAL A 19 5.16 7.87 -8.34
C VAL A 19 5.93 8.76 -7.37
N LYS A 20 6.09 8.26 -6.14
CA LYS A 20 7.03 8.76 -5.13
C LYS A 20 8.05 7.66 -4.85
N VAL A 21 9.30 8.03 -4.61
CA VAL A 21 10.38 7.10 -4.29
C VAL A 21 11.02 7.52 -2.97
N PHE A 22 11.25 6.55 -2.10
CA PHE A 22 11.78 6.74 -0.75
C PHE A 22 13.05 5.90 -0.56
N ASN A 23 13.92 6.30 0.36
CA ASN A 23 15.19 5.60 0.61
C ASN A 23 15.03 4.38 1.51
N ASN A 24 14.00 4.38 2.37
CA ASN A 24 13.76 3.34 3.35
C ASN A 24 12.24 3.13 3.57
N ILE A 25 11.91 2.09 4.34
CA ILE A 25 10.54 1.67 4.60
C ILE A 25 9.79 2.66 5.51
N ASP A 26 10.49 3.35 6.41
CA ASP A 26 9.89 4.28 7.37
C ASP A 26 9.40 5.54 6.65
N GLU A 27 10.22 6.13 5.77
CA GLU A 27 9.83 7.25 4.89
C GLU A 27 8.61 6.88 4.01
N ALA A 28 8.59 5.66 3.47
CA ALA A 28 7.49 5.19 2.64
C ALA A 28 6.21 5.03 3.47
N LYS A 29 6.32 4.52 4.69
CA LYS A 29 5.21 4.34 5.62
C LYS A 29 4.63 5.67 6.06
N GLU A 30 5.47 6.63 6.45
CA GLU A 30 5.05 7.98 6.82
C GLU A 30 4.28 8.64 5.68
N ALA A 31 4.84 8.64 4.47
CA ALA A 31 4.19 9.22 3.31
C ALA A 31 2.87 8.53 2.92
N LEU A 32 2.74 7.22 3.19
CA LEU A 32 1.50 6.47 2.96
C LEU A 32 0.45 6.83 4.02
N MET A 33 0.84 6.97 5.29
CA MET A 33 -0.05 7.42 6.36
C MET A 33 -0.56 8.85 6.10
N GLU A 34 0.31 9.77 5.66
CA GLU A 34 -0.07 11.15 5.30
C GLU A 34 -1.02 11.24 4.10
N ALA A 35 -0.93 10.28 3.18
CA ALA A 35 -1.74 10.28 1.96
C ALA A 35 -3.15 9.70 2.16
N ILE A 36 -3.42 9.05 3.29
CA ILE A 36 -4.69 8.40 3.61
C ILE A 36 -5.42 9.21 4.67
N ASP A 37 -6.60 9.69 4.35
CA ASP A 37 -7.45 10.40 5.30
C ASP A 37 -8.09 9.43 6.32
N THR A 38 -8.45 9.95 7.50
CA THR A 38 -9.03 9.12 8.58
C THR A 38 -10.41 8.55 8.28
N HIS A 39 -11.15 9.16 7.35
CA HIS A 39 -12.50 8.73 6.97
C HIS A 39 -12.51 7.69 5.85
N GLU A 40 -11.40 7.53 5.12
CA GLU A 40 -11.26 6.55 4.05
C GLU A 40 -11.17 5.13 4.63
N SER A 41 -11.83 4.21 3.94
CA SER A 41 -11.71 2.78 4.17
C SER A 41 -10.56 2.19 3.36
N ILE A 42 -9.82 1.26 3.98
CA ILE A 42 -8.60 0.70 3.40
C ILE A 42 -8.69 -0.82 3.32
N GLY A 43 -8.54 -1.35 2.11
CA GLY A 43 -8.37 -2.78 1.84
C GLY A 43 -6.90 -3.15 1.64
N PHE A 44 -6.50 -4.30 2.16
CA PHE A 44 -5.15 -4.83 1.99
C PHE A 44 -5.12 -6.11 1.17
N GLY A 45 -4.24 -6.14 0.17
CA GLY A 45 -3.80 -7.38 -0.47
C GLY A 45 -2.90 -8.22 0.43
N GLY A 46 -2.64 -9.47 0.04
CA GLY A 46 -1.67 -10.32 0.73
C GLY A 46 -0.26 -9.83 0.47
N SER A 47 0.42 -9.28 1.48
CA SER A 47 1.76 -8.71 1.33
C SER A 47 2.58 -8.84 2.60
N MET A 48 3.74 -9.49 2.48
CA MET A 48 4.71 -9.56 3.57
C MET A 48 5.33 -8.19 3.86
N THR A 49 5.62 -7.39 2.83
CA THR A 49 6.15 -6.02 3.01
C THR A 49 5.20 -5.15 3.84
N LEU A 50 3.89 -5.20 3.58
CA LEU A 50 2.91 -4.45 4.38
C LEU A 50 2.78 -5.00 5.79
N PHE A 51 2.96 -6.31 5.98
CA PHE A 51 2.96 -6.96 7.29
C PHE A 51 4.16 -6.49 8.12
N GLU A 52 5.36 -6.53 7.55
CA GLU A 52 6.61 -6.10 8.19
C GLU A 52 6.65 -4.59 8.44
N MET A 53 6.05 -3.79 7.56
CA MET A 53 5.88 -2.34 7.75
C MET A 53 5.01 -2.00 8.97
N GLY A 54 4.15 -2.92 9.42
CA GLY A 54 3.26 -2.72 10.57
C GLY A 54 2.08 -1.76 10.32
N ILE A 55 1.93 -1.27 9.10
CA ILE A 55 0.99 -0.18 8.76
C ILE A 55 -0.48 -0.53 9.00
N TYR A 56 -0.83 -1.82 8.96
CA TYR A 56 -2.19 -2.27 9.28
C TYR A 56 -2.59 -1.88 10.71
N GLU A 57 -1.71 -2.09 11.69
CA GLU A 57 -2.01 -1.75 13.09
C GLU A 57 -2.04 -0.23 13.29
N ASP A 58 -1.16 0.52 12.61
CA ASP A 58 -1.14 1.98 12.71
C ASP A 58 -2.41 2.63 12.16
N LEU A 59 -2.91 2.15 11.00
CA LEU A 59 -4.16 2.63 10.43
C LEU A 59 -5.35 2.27 11.33
N LYS A 60 -5.39 1.05 11.88
CA LYS A 60 -6.44 0.67 12.84
C LYS A 60 -6.40 1.53 14.10
N ASN A 61 -5.22 1.72 14.69
CA ASN A 61 -5.04 2.52 15.90
C ASN A 61 -5.36 4.01 15.67
N ARG A 62 -5.12 4.52 14.46
CA ARG A 62 -5.52 5.89 14.06
C ARG A 62 -7.05 6.04 13.90
N GLY A 63 -7.79 4.94 13.80
CA GLY A 63 -9.26 4.92 13.72
C GLY A 63 -9.82 4.69 12.31
N ASN A 64 -8.98 4.36 11.33
CA ASN A 64 -9.46 4.01 9.99
C ASN A 64 -10.22 2.68 9.99
N LYS A 65 -11.15 2.53 9.02
CA LYS A 65 -11.72 1.21 8.68
C LYS A 65 -10.72 0.45 7.84
N VAL A 66 -10.16 -0.64 8.36
CA VAL A 66 -9.13 -1.42 7.68
C VAL A 66 -9.56 -2.87 7.53
N TYR A 67 -9.47 -3.38 6.29
CA TYR A 67 -9.86 -4.73 5.93
C TYR A 67 -8.66 -5.52 5.40
N TRP A 68 -8.36 -6.66 6.05
CA TRP A 68 -7.28 -7.53 5.63
C TRP A 68 -7.56 -9.00 5.96
N HIS A 69 -7.66 -9.82 4.92
CA HIS A 69 -7.95 -11.26 5.03
C HIS A 69 -6.88 -12.09 5.75
N TRP A 70 -5.70 -11.53 6.04
CA TRP A 70 -4.68 -12.16 6.89
C TRP A 70 -4.88 -11.90 8.39
N LYS A 71 -5.64 -10.86 8.75
CA LYS A 71 -5.77 -10.36 10.13
C LYS A 71 -7.20 -10.45 10.68
N GLY A 72 -8.22 -10.38 9.83
CA GLY A 72 -9.61 -10.53 10.25
C GLY A 72 -10.04 -11.98 10.47
N GLU A 73 -11.05 -12.16 11.32
CA GLU A 73 -11.58 -13.47 11.70
C GLU A 73 -12.33 -14.15 10.53
N ASP A 74 -13.22 -13.40 9.87
CA ASP A 74 -13.93 -13.86 8.66
C ASP A 74 -13.20 -13.39 7.41
N LYS A 75 -12.35 -14.26 6.88
CA LYS A 75 -11.58 -13.99 5.66
C LYS A 75 -12.44 -13.60 4.47
N LYS A 76 -13.65 -14.15 4.34
CA LYS A 76 -14.51 -13.86 3.18
C LYS A 76 -15.08 -12.45 3.30
N ALA A 77 -15.60 -12.10 4.47
CA ALA A 77 -16.10 -10.75 4.73
C ALA A 77 -15.00 -9.69 4.54
N GLU A 78 -13.77 -9.97 5.01
CA GLU A 78 -12.61 -9.09 4.82
C GLU A 78 -12.26 -8.89 3.35
N LEU A 79 -12.26 -9.96 2.55
CA LEU A 79 -12.01 -9.87 1.10
C LEU A 79 -13.09 -9.08 0.38
N ASP A 80 -14.36 -9.31 0.74
CA ASP A 80 -15.48 -8.62 0.11
C ASP A 80 -15.47 -7.11 0.46
N ALA A 81 -15.19 -6.75 1.71
CA ALA A 81 -15.07 -5.36 2.14
C ALA A 81 -13.83 -4.66 1.56
N ALA A 82 -12.69 -5.35 1.47
CA ALA A 82 -11.48 -4.78 0.89
C ALA A 82 -11.66 -4.39 -0.59
N ARG A 83 -12.42 -5.17 -1.37
CA ARG A 83 -12.71 -4.86 -2.80
C ARG A 83 -13.51 -3.58 -3.00
N SER A 84 -14.33 -3.20 -2.02
CA SER A 84 -15.17 -1.99 -2.06
C SER A 84 -14.59 -0.84 -1.24
N SER A 85 -13.35 -0.95 -0.77
CA SER A 85 -12.70 0.10 0.00
C SER A 85 -12.33 1.30 -0.89
N ASP A 86 -12.22 2.48 -0.28
CA ASP A 86 -11.81 3.70 -0.98
C ASP A 86 -10.36 3.59 -1.47
N ILE A 87 -9.51 2.95 -0.66
CA ILE A 87 -8.10 2.73 -0.97
C ILE A 87 -7.78 1.24 -0.85
N TYR A 88 -7.23 0.66 -1.93
CA TYR A 88 -6.69 -0.69 -1.91
C TYR A 88 -5.16 -0.68 -1.99
N ILE A 89 -4.50 -1.15 -0.93
CA ILE A 89 -3.04 -1.22 -0.86
C ILE A 89 -2.58 -2.61 -1.27
N SER A 90 -1.73 -2.64 -2.30
CA SER A 90 -1.11 -3.85 -2.79
C SER A 90 0.41 -3.69 -2.87
N SER A 91 1.11 -4.81 -2.84
CA SER A 91 2.53 -4.89 -3.20
C SER A 91 2.68 -5.60 -4.53
N THR A 92 3.88 -5.54 -5.10
CA THR A 92 4.27 -6.35 -6.25
C THR A 92 5.54 -7.12 -5.90
N ASN A 93 5.63 -8.36 -6.38
CA ASN A 93 6.84 -9.17 -6.21
C ASN A 93 7.99 -8.67 -7.08
N ALA A 94 7.67 -8.04 -8.21
CA ALA A 94 8.64 -7.50 -9.16
C ALA A 94 8.04 -6.32 -9.93
N LEU A 95 8.90 -5.39 -10.35
CA LEU A 95 8.55 -4.27 -11.20
C LEU A 95 9.49 -4.25 -12.40
N THR A 96 8.94 -4.11 -13.60
CA THR A 96 9.75 -4.01 -14.83
C THR A 96 10.37 -2.61 -14.94
N LEU A 97 11.42 -2.46 -15.75
CA LEU A 97 11.97 -1.13 -16.04
C LEU A 97 11.11 -0.32 -17.01
N ASP A 98 10.13 -0.95 -17.66
CA ASP A 98 9.20 -0.33 -18.61
C ASP A 98 7.90 0.16 -17.94
N GLY A 99 7.82 0.02 -16.62
CA GLY A 99 6.67 0.43 -15.79
C GLY A 99 5.51 -0.53 -15.95
#